data_AF-A0A950URL2-F1
#
_entry.id   AF-A0A950URL2-F1
#
_cell.length_a   1.000
_cell.length_b   1.000
_cell.length_c   1.000
_cell.angle_alpha   90.00
_cell.angle_beta   90.00
_cell.angle_gamma   90.00
#
_symmetry.space_group_name_H-M   'P 1'
#
loop_
_entity.id
_entity.type
_entity.pdbx_description
1 polymer ?
#
loop_
_entity_poly.entity_id
_entity_poly.type
_entity_poly.pdbx_seq_one_letter_code
_entity_poly.pdbx_strand_id
1 'polypeptide(L)'
;ASEPRVDFDLTFHWDDWGKGVLRLGHFTLLPDAFDPDLTFTTHNGGSVAETFQLSGQRVEYGAPVSFLVSSGQGLGMTEGWAEIGDRTARLRIEVDRETAPLLGLVTHIETARGAFCRFMLSALELDDTRKPSTYRAGPRRFRFSLIGV
;
A
#
# COMPACT_ATOMS: atom_id res chain seq x y z
N ALA A 1 -8.16 25.33 6.55
CA ALA A 1 -6.80 24.99 7.00
C ALA A 1 -6.29 23.89 6.07
N SER A 2 -5.00 23.81 5.79
CA SER A 2 -4.45 22.69 5.02
C SER A 2 -4.61 21.39 5.82
N GLU A 3 -5.05 20.32 5.17
CA GLU A 3 -5.11 18.99 5.77
C GLU A 3 -3.72 18.55 6.27
N PRO A 4 -3.62 17.86 7.42
CA PRO A 4 -2.35 17.34 7.90
C PRO A 4 -1.78 16.34 6.89
N ARG A 5 -0.52 16.54 6.48
CA ARG A 5 0.09 15.79 5.38
C ARG A 5 1.56 15.50 5.63
N VAL A 6 2.01 14.32 5.22
CA VAL A 6 3.42 13.92 5.17
C VAL A 6 3.73 13.42 3.76
N ASP A 7 4.68 14.08 3.10
CA ASP A 7 5.13 13.72 1.75
C ASP A 7 6.43 12.92 1.79
N PHE A 8 6.51 11.92 0.91
CA PHE A 8 7.68 11.07 0.72
C PHE A 8 8.17 11.19 -0.70
N ASP A 9 9.47 11.45 -0.85
CA ASP A 9 10.16 11.50 -2.13
C ASP A 9 11.47 10.74 -2.01
N LEU A 10 11.42 9.46 -2.40
CA LEU A 10 12.49 8.51 -2.19
C LEU A 10 13.17 8.20 -3.52
N THR A 11 14.48 8.37 -3.59
CA THR A 11 15.28 8.00 -4.76
C THR A 11 16.34 6.98 -4.37
N PHE A 12 16.30 5.81 -4.99
CA PHE A 12 17.27 4.74 -4.77
C PHE A 12 18.28 4.70 -5.91
N HIS A 13 19.55 4.86 -5.54
CA HIS A 13 20.71 4.77 -6.43
C HIS A 13 21.38 3.40 -6.27
N TRP A 14 20.67 2.35 -6.67
CA TRP A 14 21.20 0.98 -6.63
C TRP A 14 21.67 0.55 -8.02
N ASP A 15 22.90 0.04 -8.07
CA ASP A 15 23.51 -0.46 -9.29
C ASP A 15 22.87 -1.79 -9.75
N ASP A 16 22.40 -2.60 -8.79
CA ASP A 16 21.57 -3.79 -9.02
C ASP A 16 20.44 -3.84 -7.97
N TRP A 17 19.24 -4.19 -8.44
CA TRP A 17 18.05 -4.34 -7.62
C TRP A 17 17.83 -5.78 -7.14
N GLY A 18 18.59 -6.74 -7.69
CA GLY A 18 18.54 -8.14 -7.31
C GLY A 18 17.17 -8.79 -7.57
N LYS A 19 16.95 -9.94 -6.96
CA LYS A 19 15.65 -10.60 -6.87
C LYS A 19 15.05 -10.27 -5.51
N GLY A 20 13.73 -10.15 -5.44
CA GLY A 20 13.03 -9.91 -4.19
C GLY A 20 11.91 -8.89 -4.33
N VAL A 21 11.48 -8.38 -3.17
CA VAL A 21 10.33 -7.51 -3.03
C VAL A 21 10.76 -6.21 -2.38
N LEU A 22 10.43 -5.08 -2.99
CA LEU A 22 10.52 -3.77 -2.34
C LEU A 22 9.12 -3.30 -1.96
N ARG A 23 8.87 -3.20 -0.66
CA ARG A 23 7.68 -2.57 -0.09
C ARG A 23 8.08 -1.31 0.67
N LEU A 24 7.28 -0.27 0.48
CA LEU A 24 7.47 1.07 1.02
C LEU A 24 6.21 1.50 1.77
N GLY A 25 6.29 2.64 2.47
CA GLY A 25 5.10 3.28 3.05
C GLY A 25 4.31 2.35 3.97
N HIS A 26 4.99 1.75 4.95
CA HIS A 26 4.35 0.88 5.95
C HIS A 26 3.57 1.73 6.96
N PHE A 27 2.34 2.09 6.62
CA PHE A 27 1.46 2.88 7.49
C PHE A 27 0.65 1.95 8.38
N THR A 28 0.94 1.96 9.68
CA THR A 28 0.26 1.10 10.65
C THR A 28 -0.66 1.97 11.50
N LEU A 29 -1.93 1.61 11.58
CA LEU A 29 -2.88 2.29 12.44
C LEU A 29 -2.59 1.93 13.90
N LEU A 30 -2.66 2.91 14.78
CA LEU A 30 -2.60 2.68 16.22
C LEU A 30 -3.98 2.17 16.67
N PRO A 31 -4.08 0.97 17.25
CA PRO A 31 -5.38 0.38 17.59
C PRO A 31 -6.25 1.27 18.48
N ASP A 32 -5.64 2.02 19.41
CA ASP A 32 -6.35 2.88 20.35
C ASP A 32 -6.79 4.23 19.74
N ALA A 33 -6.35 4.54 18.52
CA ALA A 33 -6.67 5.79 17.82
C ALA A 33 -7.82 5.65 16.82
N PHE A 34 -8.30 4.43 16.59
CA PHE A 34 -9.35 4.13 15.61
C PHE A 34 -10.41 3.19 16.20
N ASP A 35 -11.64 3.36 15.77
CA ASP A 35 -12.73 2.43 16.05
C ASP A 35 -12.52 1.10 15.31
N PRO A 36 -13.02 -0.03 15.84
CA PRO A 36 -12.92 -1.34 15.18
C PRO A 36 -13.63 -1.43 13.83
N ASP A 37 -14.61 -0.56 13.57
CA ASP A 37 -15.38 -0.49 12.33
C ASP A 37 -14.60 0.21 11.21
N LEU A 38 -13.45 -0.35 10.89
CA LEU A 38 -12.56 0.12 9.85
C LEU A 38 -13.11 -0.19 8.46
N THR A 39 -12.94 0.78 7.58
CA THR A 39 -13.22 0.71 6.16
C THR A 39 -11.96 0.93 5.34
N PHE A 40 -11.95 0.36 4.15
CA PHE A 40 -10.95 0.58 3.14
C PHE A 40 -11.62 1.00 1.84
N THR A 41 -11.14 2.07 1.20
CA THR A 41 -11.74 2.61 -0.02
C THR A 41 -10.69 2.92 -1.09
N THR A 42 -10.93 2.53 -2.34
CA THR A 42 -10.03 2.81 -3.48
C THR A 42 -10.78 2.64 -4.81
N HIS A 43 -10.14 2.97 -5.93
CA HIS A 43 -10.55 2.46 -7.24
C HIS A 43 -9.70 1.24 -7.65
N ASN A 44 -10.33 0.17 -8.11
CA ASN A 44 -9.69 -1.01 -8.70
C ASN A 44 -9.93 -1.14 -10.21
N GLY A 45 -10.19 -0.03 -10.91
CA GLY A 45 -10.43 0.04 -12.35
C GLY A 45 -11.85 0.45 -12.73
N GLY A 46 -12.78 0.53 -11.77
CA GLY A 46 -14.12 1.06 -11.96
C GLY A 46 -14.19 2.58 -11.92
N SER A 47 -15.28 3.14 -12.45
CA SER A 47 -15.56 4.59 -12.41
C SER A 47 -16.01 5.09 -11.04
N VAL A 48 -16.38 4.20 -10.13
CA VAL A 48 -16.82 4.49 -8.76
C VAL A 48 -15.84 3.84 -7.80
N ALA A 49 -15.46 4.57 -6.75
CA ALA A 49 -14.62 4.01 -5.69
C ALA A 49 -15.35 2.87 -4.97
N GLU A 50 -14.68 1.75 -4.77
CA GLU A 50 -15.18 0.63 -3.99
C GLU A 50 -14.80 0.81 -2.51
N THR A 51 -15.74 0.58 -1.61
CA THR A 51 -15.52 0.60 -0.15
C THR A 51 -15.76 -0.78 0.42
N PHE A 52 -14.84 -1.25 1.26
CA PHE A 52 -14.84 -2.56 1.86
C PHE A 52 -14.80 -2.44 3.39
N GLN A 53 -15.68 -3.17 4.08
CA GLN A 53 -15.64 -3.26 5.53
C GLN A 53 -14.52 -4.24 5.95
N LEU A 54 -13.68 -3.82 6.90
CA LEU A 54 -12.61 -4.65 7.43
C LEU A 54 -13.01 -5.37 8.74
N SER A 55 -13.94 -4.80 9.50
CA SER A 55 -14.49 -5.39 10.73
C SER A 55 -14.99 -6.83 10.48
N GLY A 56 -14.56 -7.75 11.33
CA GLY A 56 -14.83 -9.19 11.25
C GLY A 56 -14.14 -9.91 10.10
N GLN A 57 -13.25 -9.24 9.34
CA GLN A 57 -12.51 -9.84 8.23
C GLN A 57 -11.06 -10.14 8.63
N ARG A 58 -10.44 -11.08 7.93
CA ARG A 58 -8.99 -11.27 7.95
C ARG A 58 -8.44 -10.99 6.56
N VAL A 59 -7.60 -9.97 6.45
CA VAL A 59 -7.01 -9.52 5.18
C VAL A 59 -5.49 -9.57 5.31
N GLU A 60 -4.80 -10.26 4.41
CA GLU A 60 -3.34 -10.40 4.46
C GLU A 60 -2.74 -10.30 3.06
N TYR A 61 -3.00 -9.21 2.34
CA TYR A 61 -2.48 -9.01 0.98
C TYR A 61 -0.96 -8.85 0.95
N GLY A 62 -0.33 -8.56 2.08
CA GLY A 62 1.13 -8.56 2.18
C GLY A 62 1.74 -9.94 2.46
N ALA A 63 0.94 -10.96 2.79
CA ALA A 63 1.49 -12.26 3.14
C ALA A 63 2.03 -12.96 1.88
N PRO A 64 3.30 -13.42 1.89
CA PRO A 64 3.80 -14.23 0.80
C PRO A 64 2.99 -15.53 0.73
N VAL A 65 2.57 -15.91 -0.47
CA VAL A 65 1.87 -17.18 -0.71
C VAL A 65 2.88 -18.34 -0.73
N SER A 66 4.11 -18.07 -1.17
CA SER A 66 5.25 -18.99 -1.07
C SER A 66 6.56 -18.22 -1.23
N PHE A 67 7.71 -18.90 -1.15
CA PHE A 67 9.01 -18.30 -1.48
C PHE A 67 9.08 -17.71 -2.90
N LEU A 68 8.27 -18.25 -3.82
CA LEU A 68 8.23 -17.81 -5.22
C LEU A 68 7.09 -16.82 -5.51
N VAL A 69 6.14 -16.66 -4.58
CA VAL A 69 4.95 -15.81 -4.79
C VAL A 69 4.89 -14.79 -3.65
N SER A 70 5.33 -13.58 -3.96
CA SER A 70 5.44 -12.40 -3.10
C SER A 70 4.10 -11.98 -2.48
N SER A 71 3.01 -12.13 -3.21
CA SER A 71 1.63 -11.98 -2.74
C SER A 71 0.65 -12.67 -3.68
N GLY A 72 -0.49 -13.11 -3.15
CA GLY A 72 -1.62 -13.61 -3.94
C GLY A 72 -2.65 -12.53 -4.30
N GLN A 73 -2.54 -11.32 -3.72
CA GLN A 73 -3.53 -10.26 -3.87
C GLN A 73 -2.90 -8.86 -3.86
N GLY A 74 -3.59 -7.89 -4.44
CA GLY A 74 -3.14 -6.51 -4.54
C GLY A 74 -4.28 -5.58 -4.88
N LEU A 75 -4.18 -4.34 -4.41
CA LEU A 75 -5.15 -3.28 -4.67
C LEU A 75 -4.67 -2.43 -5.83
N GLY A 76 -5.52 -2.30 -6.85
CA GLY A 76 -5.15 -1.65 -8.10
C GLY A 76 -4.83 -0.16 -7.96
N MET A 77 -5.50 0.54 -7.03
CA MET A 77 -5.34 1.98 -6.80
C MET A 77 -5.31 2.78 -8.11
N THR A 78 -6.24 2.49 -9.00
CA THR A 78 -6.17 2.93 -10.41
C THR A 78 -6.40 4.42 -10.59
N GLU A 79 -6.74 5.15 -9.53
CA GLU A 79 -6.81 6.62 -9.49
C GLU A 79 -5.70 7.24 -8.63
N GLY A 80 -4.72 6.44 -8.18
CA GLY A 80 -3.54 6.91 -7.46
C GLY A 80 -3.77 7.16 -5.98
N TRP A 81 -4.83 6.63 -5.38
CA TRP A 81 -5.07 6.79 -3.96
C TRP A 81 -5.80 5.58 -3.36
N ALA A 82 -5.66 5.45 -2.04
CA ALA A 82 -6.47 4.58 -1.21
C ALA A 82 -6.73 5.25 0.15
N GLU A 83 -7.86 4.97 0.77
CA GLU A 83 -8.24 5.47 2.09
C GLU A 83 -8.44 4.32 3.05
N ILE A 84 -8.02 4.53 4.30
CA ILE A 84 -8.27 3.62 5.42
C ILE A 84 -8.65 4.42 6.66
N GLY A 85 -9.67 3.97 7.37
CA GLY A 85 -10.13 4.65 8.57
C GLY A 85 -11.51 4.22 9.03
N ASP A 86 -12.05 4.96 9.98
CA ASP A 86 -13.35 4.71 10.59
C ASP A 86 -14.31 5.90 10.35
N ARG A 87 -15.30 6.08 11.23
CA ARG A 87 -16.29 7.16 11.13
C ARG A 87 -15.76 8.52 11.58
N THR A 88 -14.67 8.55 12.33
CA THR A 88 -14.12 9.71 13.04
C THR A 88 -12.79 10.18 12.46
N ALA A 89 -11.97 9.28 11.91
CA ALA A 89 -10.67 9.59 11.33
C ALA A 89 -10.41 8.75 10.08
N ARG A 90 -9.84 9.39 9.05
CA ARG A 90 -9.39 8.72 7.83
C ARG A 90 -7.97 9.12 7.48
N LEU A 91 -7.24 8.18 6.92
CA LEU A 91 -5.95 8.40 6.30
C LEU A 91 -6.05 8.07 4.81
N ARG A 92 -5.66 9.03 3.96
CA ARG A 92 -5.49 8.83 2.53
C ARG A 92 -4.01 8.63 2.22
N ILE A 93 -3.73 7.58 1.46
CA ILE A 93 -2.45 7.34 0.84
C ILE A 93 -2.59 7.73 -0.63
N GLU A 94 -1.82 8.71 -1.07
CA GLU A 94 -1.74 9.11 -2.48
C GLU A 94 -0.41 8.68 -3.08
N VAL A 95 -0.41 8.25 -4.34
CA VAL A 95 0.79 7.84 -5.08
C VAL A 95 0.88 8.61 -6.40
N ASP A 96 2.08 9.12 -6.69
CA ASP A 96 2.37 9.73 -7.99
C ASP A 96 2.61 8.61 -9.01
N ARG A 97 1.55 8.28 -9.75
CA ARG A 97 1.55 7.20 -10.73
C ARG A 97 2.40 7.47 -11.96
N GLU A 98 2.66 8.75 -12.27
CA GLU A 98 3.58 9.12 -13.35
C GLU A 98 5.03 8.83 -12.96
N THR A 99 5.37 9.01 -11.68
CA THR A 99 6.67 8.63 -11.12
C THR A 99 6.81 7.10 -11.04
N ALA A 100 5.86 6.40 -10.40
CA ALA A 100 5.86 4.95 -10.32
C ALA A 100 4.45 4.38 -10.05
N PRO A 101 4.00 3.32 -10.76
CA PRO A 101 2.72 2.66 -10.50
C PRO A 101 2.85 1.72 -9.29
N LEU A 102 2.70 2.27 -8.08
CA LEU A 102 2.72 1.51 -6.83
C LEU A 102 1.41 0.74 -6.63
N LEU A 103 1.52 -0.49 -6.14
CA LEU A 103 0.38 -1.35 -5.80
C LEU A 103 0.08 -1.27 -4.30
N GLY A 104 -1.19 -1.17 -3.92
CA GLY A 104 -1.58 -1.17 -2.51
C GLY A 104 -1.67 -2.58 -1.93
N LEU A 105 -1.22 -2.77 -0.69
CA LEU A 105 -1.36 -4.01 0.07
C LEU A 105 -1.91 -3.69 1.46
N VAL A 106 -2.97 -4.39 1.86
CA VAL A 106 -3.58 -4.25 3.20
C VAL A 106 -3.30 -5.50 4.02
N THR A 107 -2.98 -5.29 5.29
CA THR A 107 -3.03 -6.30 6.33
C THR A 107 -4.00 -5.84 7.40
N HIS A 108 -5.01 -6.65 7.70
CA HIS A 108 -5.96 -6.44 8.77
C HIS A 108 -6.17 -7.77 9.50
N ILE A 109 -5.84 -7.79 10.79
CA ILE A 109 -5.94 -8.96 11.66
C ILE A 109 -6.54 -8.50 12.98
N GLU A 110 -7.72 -9.00 13.32
CA GLU A 110 -8.30 -8.80 14.64
C GLU A 110 -7.49 -9.56 15.70
N THR A 111 -7.30 -8.91 16.86
CA THR A 111 -6.58 -9.47 18.00
C THR A 111 -7.38 -9.23 19.28
N ALA A 112 -6.99 -9.89 20.38
CA ALA A 112 -7.61 -9.67 21.68
C ALA A 112 -7.46 -8.23 22.22
N ARG A 113 -6.58 -7.41 21.62
CA ARG A 113 -6.27 -6.03 22.05
C ARG A 113 -6.66 -4.99 20.99
N GLY A 114 -7.61 -5.31 20.10
CA GLY A 114 -7.98 -4.48 18.96
C GLY A 114 -7.46 -5.04 17.64
N ALA A 115 -7.45 -4.24 16.58
CA ALA A 115 -7.02 -4.70 15.25
C ALA A 115 -5.58 -4.29 14.95
N PHE A 116 -4.79 -5.22 14.40
CA PHE A 116 -3.58 -4.87 13.67
C PHE A 116 -3.99 -4.50 12.25
N CYS A 117 -3.87 -3.22 11.89
CA CYS A 117 -4.19 -2.75 10.55
C CYS A 117 -3.04 -1.96 9.94
N ARG A 118 -2.64 -2.34 8.72
CA ARG A 118 -1.50 -1.76 8.01
C ARG A 118 -1.77 -1.68 6.52
N PHE A 119 -1.42 -0.53 5.95
CA PHE A 119 -1.29 -0.34 4.51
C PHE A 119 0.19 -0.33 4.12
N MET A 120 0.51 -0.90 2.96
CA MET A 120 1.86 -0.93 2.38
C MET A 120 1.78 -0.68 0.88
N LEU A 121 2.85 -0.13 0.32
CA LEU A 121 3.00 0.09 -1.11
C LEU A 121 4.01 -0.93 -1.66
N SER A 122 3.57 -1.83 -2.56
CA SER A 122 4.49 -2.67 -3.33
C SER A 122 5.04 -1.87 -4.50
N ALA A 123 6.35 -1.64 -4.47
CA ALA A 123 7.07 -0.85 -5.45
C ALA A 123 7.77 -1.72 -6.50
N LEU A 124 8.12 -2.94 -6.12
CA LEU A 124 8.84 -3.87 -6.97
C LEU A 124 8.67 -5.30 -6.48
N GLU A 125 8.38 -6.21 -7.40
CA GLU A 125 8.39 -7.65 -7.17
C GLU A 125 9.17 -8.30 -8.32
N LEU A 126 10.41 -8.73 -8.05
CA LEU A 126 11.30 -9.35 -9.04
C LEU A 126 11.57 -10.80 -8.65
N ASP A 127 11.25 -11.73 -9.54
CA ASP A 127 11.46 -13.16 -9.37
C ASP A 127 12.40 -13.74 -10.46
N ASP A 128 12.45 -15.07 -10.55
CA ASP A 128 13.25 -15.80 -11.53
C ASP A 128 12.75 -15.66 -12.98
N THR A 129 11.55 -15.14 -13.18
CA THR A 129 10.97 -14.85 -14.51
C THR A 129 11.35 -13.46 -15.02
N ARG A 130 12.11 -12.67 -14.24
CA ARG A 130 12.60 -11.36 -14.65
C ARG A 130 13.39 -11.47 -15.96
N LYS A 131 13.14 -10.55 -16.90
CA LYS A 131 13.98 -10.44 -18.10
C LYS A 131 15.42 -10.12 -17.69
N PRO A 132 16.44 -10.69 -18.36
CA PRO A 132 17.84 -10.45 -18.00
C PRO A 132 18.27 -8.98 -18.10
N SER A 133 17.58 -8.20 -18.93
CA SER A 133 17.83 -6.77 -19.10
C SER A 133 17.01 -5.94 -18.12
N THR A 134 17.64 -4.90 -17.57
CA THR A 134 16.96 -3.87 -16.79
C THR A 134 15.88 -3.19 -17.64
N TYR A 135 14.64 -3.14 -17.15
CA TYR A 135 13.53 -2.45 -17.81
C TYR A 135 13.84 -0.96 -18.07
N ARG A 136 14.50 -0.31 -17.10
CA ARG A 136 15.13 1.02 -17.22
C ARG A 136 16.41 1.05 -16.39
N ALA A 137 17.46 1.64 -16.94
CA ALA A 137 18.68 1.97 -16.21
C ALA A 137 18.50 3.27 -15.43
N GLY A 138 19.25 3.43 -14.34
CA GLY A 138 19.26 4.63 -13.52
C GLY A 138 18.44 4.52 -12.23
N PRO A 139 18.41 5.61 -11.44
CA PRO A 139 17.75 5.61 -10.14
C PRO A 139 16.24 5.44 -10.27
N ARG A 140 15.64 4.78 -9.29
CA ARG A 140 14.17 4.69 -9.18
C ARG A 140 13.70 5.66 -8.12
N ARG A 141 12.74 6.50 -8.52
CA ARG A 141 12.09 7.45 -7.65
C ARG A 141 10.69 6.94 -7.31
N PHE A 142 10.28 7.16 -6.07
CA PHE A 142 8.94 6.83 -5.58
C PHE A 142 8.41 8.03 -4.81
N ARG A 143 7.24 8.51 -5.21
CA ARG A 143 6.59 9.65 -4.59
C ARG A 143 5.19 9.26 -4.13
N PHE A 144 4.94 9.46 -2.85
CA PHE A 144 3.66 9.14 -2.22
C PHE A 144 3.48 9.98 -0.97
N SER A 145 2.26 10.03 -0.46
CA SER A 145 1.90 10.92 0.63
C SER A 145 0.89 10.27 1.55
N LEU A 146 0.95 10.62 2.83
CA LEU A 146 -0.04 10.27 3.83
C LEU A 146 -0.77 11.55 4.26
N ILE A 147 -2.09 11.55 4.21
CA ILE A 147 -2.94 12.72 4.45
C ILE A 147 -4.02 12.33 5.45
N GLY A 148 -4.25 13.15 6.48
CA GLY A 148 -5.41 13.00 7.34
C GLY A 148 -6.62 13.71 6.73
N VAL A 149 -7.74 13.00 6.59
CA VAL A 149 -8.97 13.43 5.92
C VAL A 149 -10.16 13.42 6.88
#